data_AF-R9LJB1-F1
#
_entry.id   AF-R9LJB1-F1
#
_cell.length_a   1.000
_cell.length_b   1.000
_cell.length_c   1.000
_cell.angle_alpha   90.00
_cell.angle_beta   90.00
_cell.angle_gamma   90.00
#
_symmetry.space_group_name_H-M   'P 1'
#
loop_
_entity.id
_entity.type
_entity.pdbx_description
1 polymer ?
#
loop_
_entity_poly.entity_id
_entity_poly.type
_entity_poly.pdbx_seq_one_letter_code
_entity_poly.pdbx_strand_id
1 'polypeptide(L)'
;MKKILSGISFLFFGLTLYITAHIQAVNYLPLVTSWNTDKGKYWSALDETHGIQLTYFGITFCVLGTILILIGCFEDQIKKIFKTSSSKQEETRR
;
A
#
# COMPACT_ATOMS: atom_id res chain seq x y z
N MET A 1 8.52 17.09 7.91
CA MET A 1 9.64 16.13 7.73
C MET A 1 9.42 14.76 8.37
N LYS A 2 9.08 14.64 9.67
CA LYS A 2 8.90 13.33 10.35
C LYS A 2 7.85 12.40 9.70
N LYS A 3 6.76 12.97 9.16
CA LYS A 3 5.67 12.22 8.50
C LYS A 3 6.08 11.58 7.18
N ILE A 4 6.94 12.25 6.41
CA ILE A 4 7.48 11.73 5.15
C ILE A 4 8.42 10.56 5.43
N LEU A 5 9.27 10.68 6.45
CA LEU A 5 10.19 9.61 6.84
C LEU A 5 9.42 8.36 7.33
N SER A 6 8.33 8.54 8.07
CA SER A 6 7.48 7.42 8.48
C SER A 6 6.76 6.79 7.29
N GLY A 7 6.29 7.59 6.33
CA GLY A 7 5.67 7.10 5.09
C GLY A 7 6.63 6.27 4.23
N ILE A 8 7.89 6.71 4.08
CA ILE A 8 8.92 5.95 3.34
C ILE A 8 9.23 4.61 4.02
N SER A 9 9.40 4.62 5.35
CA SER A 9 9.63 3.38 6.11
C SER A 9 8.46 2.40 5.96
N PHE A 10 7.22 2.90 5.99
CA PHE A 10 6.02 2.09 5.81
C PHE A 10 5.93 1.47 4.41
N LEU A 11 6.31 2.23 3.38
CA LEU A 11 6.37 1.76 2.00
C LEU A 11 7.45 0.69 1.83
N PHE A 12 8.62 0.87 2.47
CA PHE A 12 9.69 -0.12 2.47
C PHE A 12 9.27 -1.44 3.12
N PHE A 13 8.54 -1.38 4.24
CA PHE A 13 7.95 -2.56 4.88
C PHE A 13 6.92 -3.25 3.98
N GLY A 14 6.02 -2.49 3.34
CA GLY A 14 5.04 -3.05 2.39
C GLY A 14 5.69 -3.74 1.20
N LEU A 15 6.74 -3.13 0.63
CA LEU A 15 7.51 -3.71 -0.46
C LEU A 15 8.22 -5.00 -0.05
N THR A 16 8.84 -5.01 1.13
CA THR A 16 9.53 -6.20 1.66
C THR A 16 8.54 -7.35 1.85
N LEU A 17 7.37 -7.09 2.45
CA LEU A 17 6.29 -8.07 2.58
C LEU A 17 5.83 -8.62 1.24
N TYR A 18 5.64 -7.75 0.24
CA TYR A 18 5.22 -8.14 -1.10
C TYR A 18 6.24 -9.06 -1.78
N ILE A 19 7.53 -8.72 -1.69
CA ILE A 19 8.62 -9.52 -2.25
C ILE A 19 8.71 -10.87 -1.56
N THR A 20 8.65 -10.91 -0.22
CA THR A 20 8.69 -12.18 0.54
C THR A 20 7.53 -13.09 0.18
N ALA A 21 6.32 -12.55 -0.02
CA ALA A 21 5.15 -13.31 -0.45
C ALA A 21 5.37 -13.98 -1.82
N HIS A 22 5.95 -13.22 -2.77
CA HIS A 22 6.23 -13.73 -4.11
C HIS A 22 7.38 -14.75 -4.10
N ILE A 23 8.41 -14.56 -3.29
CA ILE A 23 9.51 -15.52 -3.12
C ILE A 23 8.99 -16.85 -2.57
N GLN A 24 8.13 -16.81 -1.55
CA GLN A 24 7.51 -18.02 -1.00
C GLN A 24 6.66 -18.75 -2.04
N ALA A 25 5.84 -18.01 -2.81
CA ALA A 25 5.06 -18.58 -3.89
C ALA A 25 5.93 -19.24 -4.97
N VAL A 26 7.05 -18.62 -5.35
CA VAL A 26 7.99 -19.20 -6.33
C VAL A 26 8.69 -20.44 -5.79
N ASN A 27 9.07 -20.46 -4.51
CA ASN A 27 9.67 -21.63 -3.88
C ASN A 27 8.69 -22.80 -3.72
N TYR A 28 7.39 -22.50 -3.60
CA TYR A 28 6.34 -23.51 -3.49
C TYR A 28 5.83 -24.00 -4.86
N LEU A 29 6.09 -23.25 -5.92
CA LEU A 29 5.74 -23.57 -7.30
C LEU A 29 6.16 -24.97 -7.78
N PRO A 30 7.37 -25.50 -7.48
CA PRO A 30 7.75 -26.85 -7.87
C PRO A 30 6.98 -27.96 -7.13
N LEU A 31 6.37 -27.65 -5.98
CA LEU A 31 5.54 -28.59 -5.22
C LEU A 31 4.11 -28.67 -5.75
N VAL A 32 3.65 -27.64 -6.48
CA VAL A 32 2.33 -27.65 -7.13
C VAL A 32 2.41 -28.49 -8.40
N THR A 33 1.98 -29.74 -8.26
CA THR A 33 1.99 -30.74 -9.34
C THR A 33 0.76 -30.65 -10.25
N SER A 34 -0.32 -29.98 -9.84
CA SER A 34 -1.52 -29.81 -10.66
C SER A 34 -1.32 -28.74 -11.74
N TRP A 35 -1.50 -29.11 -13.01
CA TRP A 35 -1.56 -28.18 -14.15
C TRP A 35 -2.99 -27.77 -14.52
N ASN A 36 -3.97 -28.33 -13.82
CA ASN A 36 -5.38 -28.32 -14.22
C ASN A 36 -6.24 -27.52 -13.22
N THR A 37 -5.81 -26.31 -12.90
CA THR A 37 -6.61 -25.36 -12.10
C THR A 37 -6.90 -24.15 -12.97
N ASP A 38 -8.17 -23.74 -13.07
CA ASP A 38 -8.70 -22.67 -13.93
C ASP A 38 -7.94 -21.32 -13.88
N LYS A 39 -7.10 -21.09 -12.85
CA LYS A 39 -6.36 -19.84 -12.62
C LYS A 39 -4.83 -19.96 -12.84
N GLY A 40 -4.33 -21.13 -13.25
CA GLY A 40 -2.91 -21.39 -13.52
C GLY A 40 -2.06 -21.75 -12.28
N LYS A 41 -0.95 -22.47 -12.51
CA LYS A 41 -0.08 -23.04 -11.44
C LYS A 41 0.40 -22.03 -10.40
N TYR A 42 0.72 -20.83 -10.84
CA TYR A 42 1.23 -19.76 -9.97
C TYR A 42 0.18 -19.30 -8.95
N TRP A 43 -1.08 -19.16 -9.38
CA TRP A 43 -2.17 -18.72 -8.51
C TRP A 43 -2.58 -19.80 -7.51
N SER A 44 -2.56 -21.08 -7.89
CA SER A 44 -2.78 -22.18 -6.94
C SER A 44 -1.66 -22.25 -5.88
N ALA A 45 -0.39 -22.09 -6.29
CA ALA A 45 0.72 -22.02 -5.34
C ALA A 45 0.58 -20.83 -4.37
N LEU A 46 0.11 -19.68 -4.87
CA LEU A 46 -0.17 -18.48 -4.09
C LEU A 46 -1.32 -18.66 -3.09
N ASP A 47 -2.36 -19.41 -3.45
CA ASP A 47 -3.50 -19.68 -2.57
C ASP A 47 -3.13 -20.67 -1.46
N GLU A 48 -2.43 -21.75 -1.81
CA GLU A 48 -1.97 -22.78 -0.85
C GLU A 48 -0.91 -22.26 0.12
N THR A 49 -0.08 -21.31 -0.29
CA THR A 49 0.92 -20.68 0.59
C THR A 49 0.35 -19.55 1.45
N HIS A 50 -0.96 -19.28 1.37
CA HIS A 50 -1.58 -18.05 1.90
C HIS A 50 -0.91 -16.76 1.38
N GLY A 51 -0.12 -16.86 0.30
CA GLY A 51 0.58 -15.74 -0.31
C GLY A 51 -0.35 -14.70 -0.89
N ILE A 52 -1.59 -15.07 -1.25
CA ILE A 52 -2.65 -14.11 -1.65
C ILE A 52 -2.95 -13.13 -0.52
N GLN A 53 -3.12 -13.61 0.72
CA GLN A 53 -3.41 -12.74 1.86
C GLN A 53 -2.22 -11.81 2.13
N LEU A 54 -1.00 -12.34 2.11
CA LEU A 54 0.22 -11.56 2.27
C LEU A 54 0.38 -10.48 1.17
N THR A 55 -0.01 -10.80 -0.06
CA THR A 55 0.02 -9.86 -1.19
C THR A 55 -0.99 -8.74 -1.00
N TYR A 56 -2.22 -9.06 -0.56
CA TYR A 56 -3.23 -8.05 -0.21
C TYR A 56 -2.77 -7.14 0.94
N PHE A 57 -2.19 -7.71 1.99
CA PHE A 57 -1.64 -6.92 3.10
C PHE A 57 -0.49 -6.03 2.63
N GLY A 58 0.43 -6.54 1.80
CA GLY A 58 1.53 -5.76 1.23
C GLY A 58 1.04 -4.58 0.38
N ILE A 59 0.05 -4.82 -0.50
CA ILE A 59 -0.57 -3.75 -1.31
C ILE A 59 -1.23 -2.71 -0.41
N THR A 60 -1.97 -3.13 0.62
CA THR A 60 -2.63 -2.23 1.57
C THR A 60 -1.62 -1.36 2.30
N PHE A 61 -0.50 -1.94 2.75
CA PHE A 61 0.59 -1.21 3.37
C PHE A 61 1.25 -0.21 2.42
N CYS A 62 1.46 -0.59 1.16
CA CYS A 62 1.98 0.34 0.14
C CYS A 62 1.02 1.50 -0.10
N VAL A 63 -0.28 1.24 -0.26
CA VAL A 63 -1.31 2.29 -0.45
C VAL A 63 -1.35 3.24 0.74
N LEU A 64 -1.37 2.70 1.97
CA LEU A 64 -1.34 3.50 3.19
C LEU A 64 -0.05 4.32 3.31
N GLY A 65 1.10 3.74 2.98
CA GLY A 65 2.40 4.43 2.94
C GLY A 65 2.40 5.59 1.95
N THR A 66 1.90 5.37 0.73
CA THR A 66 1.77 6.42 -0.29
C THR A 66 0.83 7.54 0.16
N ILE A 67 -0.31 7.22 0.76
CA ILE A 67 -1.25 8.23 1.29
C ILE A 67 -0.56 9.05 2.39
N LEU A 68 0.19 8.42 3.28
CA LEU A 68 0.93 9.10 4.35
C LEU A 68 1.97 10.09 3.79
N ILE A 69 2.69 9.68 2.74
CA ILE A 69 3.67 10.52 2.03
C ILE A 69 2.94 11.70 1.37
N LEU A 70 1.81 11.46 0.70
CA LEU A 70 1.00 12.51 0.08
C LEU A 70 0.55 13.54 1.12
N ILE A 71 -0.01 13.09 2.25
CA ILE A 71 -0.44 14.00 3.32
C ILE A 71 0.74 14.80 3.88
N GLY A 72 1.90 14.15 4.07
CA GLY A 72 3.11 14.82 4.53
C GLY A 72 3.70 15.81 3.52
N CYS A 73 3.53 15.58 2.22
CA CYS A 73 4.00 16.45 1.15
C CYS A 73 3.05 17.63 0.90
N PHE A 74 1.75 17.39 0.95
CA PHE A 74 0.71 18.39 0.73
C PHE A 74 0.27 19.10 2.02
N GLU A 75 0.95 18.88 3.16
CA GLU A 75 0.57 19.45 4.46
C GLU A 75 0.46 20.98 4.41
N ASP A 76 1.35 21.65 3.67
CA ASP A 76 1.33 23.10 3.47
C ASP A 76 0.23 23.57 2.51
N GLN A 77 -0.07 22.78 1.47
CA GLN A 77 -1.17 23.04 0.52
C GLN A 77 -2.54 22.88 1.19
N ILE A 78 -2.71 21.82 1.99
CA ILE A 78 -3.92 21.54 2.77
C ILE A 78 -4.15 22.67 3.80
N LYS A 79 -3.10 23.09 4.53
CA LYS A 79 -3.20 24.24 5.45
C LYS A 79 -3.58 25.52 4.71
N LYS A 80 -3.06 25.76 3.51
CA LYS A 80 -3.41 26.93 2.69
C LYS A 80 -4.88 26.90 2.29
N ILE A 81 -5.36 25.76 1.79
CA ILE A 81 -6.77 25.57 1.38
C ILE A 81 -7.70 25.79 2.59
N PHE A 82 -7.36 25.22 3.75
CA PHE A 82 -8.17 25.37 4.96
C PHE A 82 -8.18 26.82 5.47
N LYS A 83 -7.04 27.51 5.43
CA LYS A 83 -6.93 28.91 5.84
C LYS A 83 -7.72 29.85 4.90
N THR A 84 -7.64 29.60 3.59
CA THR A 84 -8.41 30.34 2.58
C THR A 84 -9.91 30.10 2.70
N SER A 85 -10.34 28.89 3.06
CA SER A 85 -11.76 28.59 3.30
C SER A 85 -12.30 29.34 4.52
N SER A 86 -11.50 29.44 5.59
CA SER A 86 -11.89 30.14 6.82
C SER A 86 -11.99 31.66 6.63
N SER A 87 -11.08 32.28 5.86
CA SER A 87 -11.15 33.73 5.61
C SER A 87 -12.34 34.12 4.74
N LYS A 88 -12.73 33.25 3.80
CA LYS A 88 -13.86 33.50 2.90
C LYS A 88 -15.21 33.43 3.62
N GLN A 89 -15.31 32.60 4.68
CA GLN A 89 -16.50 32.57 5.52
C GLN A 89 -16.65 33.81 6.42
N GLU A 90 -15.56 34.42 6.85
CA GLU A 90 -15.58 35.61 7.70
C GLU A 90 -16.00 36.88 6.93
N GLU A 91 -15.64 36.95 5.65
CA GLU A 91 -15.99 38.06 4.74
C GLU A 91 -17.46 37.99 4.26
N THR A 92 -18.07 36.80 4.23
CA THR A 92 -19.50 36.63 3.88
C THR A 92 -20.44 36.88 5.07
N ARG A 93 -19.90 37.04 6.28
CA ARG A 93 -20.65 37.23 7.54
C ARG A 93 -20.65 38.67 8.06
N ARG A 94 -19.95 39.59 7.37
CA ARG A 94 -20.01 41.04 7.57
C ARG A 94 -20.91 41.67 6.52
#